data_AF-A0A1Q3X8R9-F1
#
_entry.id   AF-A0A1Q3X8R9-F1
#
_cell.length_a   1.000
_cell.length_b   1.000
_cell.length_c   1.000
_cell.angle_alpha   90.00
_cell.angle_beta   90.00
_cell.angle_gamma   90.00
#
_symmetry.space_group_name_H-M   'P 1'
#
loop_
_entity.id
_entity.type
_entity.pdbx_description
1 polymer ?
#
loop_
_entity_poly.entity_id
_entity_poly.type
_entity_poly.pdbx_seq_one_letter_code
_entity_poly.pdbx_strand_id
1 'polypeptide(L)' 'MKCKLIITAAAISTAATLCSCKKTYTCYCRNYGSGQVIEHTLQEKMTRGKALKACAQDSAYKANGYSCGLE' A
#
# COMPACT_ATOMS: atom_id res chain seq x y z
N MET A 1 9.52 -5.49 7.85
CA MET A 1 8.26 -6.17 8.20
C MET A 1 8.01 -5.98 9.70
N LYS A 2 6.98 -5.24 10.10
CA LYS A 2 6.61 -5.09 11.51
C LYS A 2 5.22 -5.68 11.69
N CYS A 3 5.14 -6.95 12.10
CA CYS A 3 3.86 -7.55 12.47
C CYS A 3 3.52 -7.10 13.89
N LYS A 4 2.68 -6.07 14.02
CA LYS A 4 2.14 -5.70 15.33
C LYS A 4 1.07 -6.73 15.70
N LEU A 5 1.25 -7.47 16.79
CA LEU A 5 0.23 -8.35 17.34
C LEU A 5 -0.99 -7.49 17.71
N ILE A 6 -2.13 -7.72 17.06
CA ILE A 6 -3.41 -7.19 17.53
C ILE A 6 -4.00 -8.30 18.40
N ILE A 7 -3.81 -8.17 19.71
CA ILE A 7 -4.41 -9.07 20.70
C ILE A 7 -5.85 -8.59 20.90
N THR A 8 -6.78 -9.04 20.06
CA THR A 8 -8.21 -8.87 20.34
C THR A 8 -8.68 -10.09 21.12
N ALA A 9 -9.04 -9.87 22.37
CA ALA A 9 -9.66 -10.88 23.23
C ALA A 9 -11.11 -11.14 22.77
N ALA A 10 -11.33 -12.26 22.06
CA ALA A 10 -12.62 -12.96 21.97
C ALA A 10 -12.39 -14.41 21.49
N ALA A 11 -13.28 -15.31 21.91
CA ALA A 11 -13.04 -16.72 22.23
C ALA A 11 -12.93 -17.76 21.09
N ILE A 12 -12.13 -18.80 21.37
CA ILE A 12 -12.24 -20.27 21.13
C ILE A 12 -12.73 -20.80 19.75
N SER A 13 -11.91 -21.70 19.20
CA SER A 13 -12.09 -22.64 18.08
C SER A 13 -11.75 -22.14 16.66
N THR A 14 -10.66 -22.71 16.12
CA THR A 14 -10.03 -22.46 14.80
C THR A 14 -9.42 -21.06 14.61
N ALA A 15 -8.21 -20.89 15.15
CA ALA A 15 -7.38 -19.71 14.94
C ALA A 15 -6.88 -19.63 13.49
N ALA A 16 -7.63 -18.96 12.61
CA ALA A 16 -7.01 -18.24 11.51
C ALA A 16 -6.32 -17.03 12.12
N THR A 17 -5.02 -17.16 12.42
CA THR A 17 -4.18 -16.03 12.83
C THR A 17 -4.23 -14.99 11.70
N LEU A 18 -5.16 -14.04 11.78
CA LEU A 18 -5.25 -12.90 10.87
C LEU A 18 -4.15 -11.92 11.27
N CYS A 19 -2.90 -12.36 11.12
CA CYS A 19 -1.74 -11.50 11.18
C CYS A 19 -1.99 -10.44 10.10
N SER A 20 -2.40 -9.24 10.51
CA SER A 20 -2.54 -8.13 9.58
C SER A 20 -1.15 -7.60 9.28
N CYS A 21 -0.36 -8.40 8.54
CA CYS A 21 0.93 -7.98 8.05
C CYS A 21 0.68 -6.84 7.06
N LYS A 22 0.85 -5.61 7.53
CA LYS A 22 0.97 -4.47 6.62
C LYS A 22 2.32 -4.64 5.94
N LYS A 23 2.31 -4.88 4.63
CA LYS A 23 3.51 -4.77 3.82
C LYS A 23 3.63 -3.31 3.41
N THR A 24 4.84 -2.80 3.57
CA THR A 24 5.23 -1.51 3.06
C THR A 24 5.58 -1.69 1.59
N TYR A 25 4.96 -0.92 0.72
CA TYR A 25 5.25 -0.88 -0.70
C TYR A 25 5.66 0.53 -1.07
N THR A 26 6.70 0.67 -1.88
CA THR A 26 7.14 1.96 -2.39
C THR A 26 6.52 2.16 -3.76
N CYS A 27 5.90 3.31 -3.94
CA CYS A 27 5.28 3.72 -5.17
C CYS A 27 6.04 4.89 -5.78
N TYR A 28 6.30 4.77 -7.07
CA TYR A 28 6.98 5.79 -7.84
C TYR A 28 5.98 6.44 -8.79
N CYS A 29 5.78 7.74 -8.60
CA CYS A 29 4.92 8.55 -9.44
C CYS A 29 5.79 9.53 -10.22
N ARG A 30 5.65 9.53 -11.55
CA ARG A 30 6.36 10.45 -12.45
C ARG A 30 5.37 11.34 -13.20
N ASN A 31 5.63 12.64 -13.19
CA ASN A 31 4.92 13.59 -14.03
C ASN A 31 5.73 13.83 -15.32
N TYR A 32 5.21 13.38 -16.47
CA TYR A 32 5.90 13.52 -17.76
C TYR A 32 5.91 14.96 -18.30
N GLY A 33 5.04 15.85 -17.81
CA GLY A 33 5.03 17.26 -18.20
C GLY A 33 6.09 18.09 -17.50
N SER A 34 6.36 17.82 -16.21
CA SER A 34 7.34 18.57 -15.40
C SER A 34 8.65 17.81 -15.14
N GLY A 35 8.71 16.51 -15.44
CA GLY A 35 9.86 15.65 -15.12
C GLY A 35 9.98 15.30 -13.63
N GLN A 36 9.08 15.79 -12.77
CA GLN A 36 9.10 15.50 -11.34
C GLN A 36 8.83 14.03 -11.06
N VAL A 37 9.61 13.48 -10.12
CA VAL A 37 9.45 12.13 -9.59
C VAL A 37 9.22 12.26 -8.09
N ILE A 38 8.17 11.62 -7.63
CA ILE A 38 7.84 11.56 -6.21
C ILE A 38 7.75 10.10 -5.79
N GLU A 39 8.28 9.84 -4.60
CA GLU A 39 8.20 8.55 -3.95
C GLU A 39 7.15 8.65 -2.84
N HIS A 40 6.23 7.70 -2.77
CA HIS A 40 5.34 7.59 -1.62
C HIS A 40 5.25 6.15 -1.13
N THR A 41 5.22 6.02 0.18
CA THR A 41 5.22 4.71 0.84
C THR A 41 3.79 4.33 1.21
N LEU A 42 3.27 3.26 0.60
CA LEU A 42 1.98 2.66 0.92
C LEU A 42 2.14 1.57 1.98
N GLN A 43 1.20 1.51 2.93
CA GLN A 43 1.13 0.41 3.90
C GLN A 43 -0.19 -0.34 3.73
N GLU A 44 -0.14 -1.46 3.02
CA GLU A 44 -1.33 -2.25 2.62
C GLU A 44 -1.29 -3.66 3.24
N LYS A 45 -2.47 -4.21 3.56
CA LYS A 45 -2.58 -5.60 4.08
C LYS A 45 -2.44 -6.61 2.93
N MET A 46 -1.24 -7.21 2.82
CA MET A 46 -0.88 -8.47 2.13
C MET A 46 -1.39 -8.77 0.71
N THR A 47 -1.55 -7.83 -0.22
CA THR A 47 -1.60 -8.20 -1.66
C THR A 47 -0.93 -7.16 -2.55
N ARG A 48 0.02 -7.58 -3.39
CA ARG A 48 0.71 -6.72 -4.38
C ARG A 48 -0.28 -6.07 -5.34
N GLY A 49 -1.34 -6.79 -5.73
CA GLY A 49 -2.41 -6.27 -6.60
C GLY A 49 -3.21 -5.11 -5.98
N LYS A 50 -3.52 -5.15 -4.68
CA LYS A 50 -4.19 -4.02 -4.00
C LYS A 50 -3.26 -2.82 -3.87
N ALA A 51 -2.00 -3.05 -3.53
CA ALA A 51 -1.01 -1.98 -3.43
C ALA A 51 -0.80 -1.28 -4.78
N LEU A 52 -0.71 -2.03 -5.89
CA LEU A 52 -0.57 -1.46 -7.24
C LEU A 52 -1.82 -0.66 -7.64
N LYS A 53 -3.01 -1.18 -7.31
CA LYS A 53 -4.26 -0.46 -7.54
C LYS A 53 -4.34 0.83 -6.72
N ALA A 54 -3.97 0.80 -5.44
CA ALA A 54 -3.91 1.99 -4.59
C ALA A 54 -2.90 3.02 -5.12
N CYS A 55 -1.73 2.56 -5.58
CA CYS A 55 -0.68 3.36 -6.20
C CYS A 55 -1.19 4.14 -7.43
N ALA A 56 -1.85 3.44 -8.35
CA ALA A 56 -2.36 4.04 -9.58
C ALA A 56 -3.65 4.85 -9.37
N GLN A 57 -4.37 4.63 -8.27
CA GLN A 57 -5.63 5.30 -7.95
C GLN A 57 -5.50 6.48 -7.00
N ASP A 58 -4.28 6.82 -6.54
CA ASP A 58 -4.09 8.03 -5.73
C ASP A 58 -4.55 9.26 -6.53
N SER A 59 -5.69 9.80 -6.10
CA SER A 59 -6.41 10.80 -6.86
C SER A 59 -5.68 12.14 -6.85
N ALA A 60 -4.82 12.40 -5.86
CA ALA A 60 -3.98 13.59 -5.82
C ALA A 60 -2.91 13.52 -6.90
N TYR A 61 -2.23 12.38 -7.06
CA TYR A 61 -1.19 12.23 -8.08
C TYR A 61 -1.75 12.20 -9.50
N LYS A 62 -2.87 11.49 -9.71
CA LYS A 62 -3.56 11.48 -11.01
C LYS A 62 -4.05 12.87 -11.42
N ALA A 63 -4.62 13.65 -10.50
CA ALA A 63 -5.10 15.00 -10.79
C ALA A 63 -3.97 15.97 -11.15
N ASN A 64 -2.76 15.72 -10.64
CA ASN A 64 -1.56 16.51 -10.97
C ASN A 64 -0.79 15.97 -12.18
N GLY A 65 -1.34 15.03 -12.96
CA GLY A 65 -0.72 14.50 -14.18
C GLY A 65 0.45 13.53 -13.93
N TYR A 66 0.52 12.91 -12.76
CA TYR A 66 1.51 11.86 -12.48
C TYR A 66 1.00 10.51 -12.95
N SER A 67 1.90 9.71 -13.52
CA SER A 67 1.70 8.29 -13.79
C SER A 67 2.47 7.49 -12.74
N CYS A 68 1.75 6.66 -11.97
CA CYS A 68 2.29 5.93 -10.83
C CYS A 68 2.43 4.43 -11.10
N GLY A 69 3.48 3.82 -10.56
CA GLY A 69 3.75 2.38 -10.63
C GLY A 69 4.36 1.86 -9.34
N LEU A 70 4.22 0.55 -9.12
CA LEU A 70 4.77 -0.16 -7.96
C LEU A 70 5.85 -1.12 -8.46
N GLU A 71 7.08 -0.92 -8.02
CA GLU A 71 8.19 -1.87 -8.27
C GLU A 71 8.02 -3.17 -7.49
#